data_AF-A0A0E3GV02-F1
#
_entry.id   AF-A0A0E3GV02-F1
#
_cell.length_a   1.000
_cell.length_b   1.000
_cell.length_c   1.000
_cell.angle_alpha   90.00
_cell.angle_beta   90.00
_cell.angle_gamma   90.00
#
_symmetry.space_group_name_H-M   'P 1'
#
loop_
_entity.id
_entity.type
_entity.pdbx_description
1 polymer ?
#
loop_
_entity_poly.entity_id
_entity_poly.type
_entity_poly.pdbx_seq_one_letter_code
_entity_poly.pdbx_strand_id
1 'polypeptide(L)'
;MDNVVLIAYNKARELNKDGEVHLFKDKSGAYYLIIVRTANCKEKSKLIDAIYDEVYKYTDEIELTILIMSKSTYKAFADQNLEEIEVQS
;
A
#
# COMPACT_ATOMS: atom_id res chain seq x y z
N MET A 1 8.54 5.76 -12.92
CA MET A 1 8.40 5.33 -11.52
C MET A 1 6.93 5.33 -11.09
N ASP A 2 6.18 6.42 -11.31
CA ASP A 2 4.74 6.49 -10.95
C ASP A 2 3.88 5.36 -11.55
N ASN A 3 4.19 4.90 -12.77
CA ASN A 3 3.46 3.81 -13.40
C ASN A 3 3.62 2.47 -12.64
N VAL A 4 4.78 2.22 -12.01
CA VAL A 4 5.02 1.00 -11.22
C VAL A 4 4.25 1.03 -9.90
N VAL A 5 4.18 2.20 -9.26
CA VAL A 5 3.38 2.38 -8.05
C VAL A 5 1.90 2.15 -8.35
N LEU A 6 1.42 2.63 -9.50
CA LEU A 6 0.06 2.38 -9.95
C LEU A 6 -0.21 0.88 -10.19
N ILE A 7 0.76 0.15 -10.72
CA ILE A 7 0.68 -1.32 -10.85
C ILE A 7 0.53 -1.98 -9.48
N ALA A 8 1.35 -1.59 -8.50
CA ALA A 8 1.25 -2.10 -7.14
C ALA A 8 -0.12 -1.81 -6.50
N TYR A 9 -0.60 -0.57 -6.65
CA TYR A 9 -1.91 -0.14 -6.16
C TYR A 9 -3.05 -0.95 -6.80
N ASN A 10 -3.03 -1.10 -8.13
CA ASN A 10 -4.04 -1.87 -8.86
C ASN A 10 -4.04 -3.34 -8.43
N LYS A 11 -2.85 -3.93 -8.23
CA LYS A 11 -2.74 -5.31 -7.74
C LYS A 11 -3.29 -5.44 -6.33
N ALA A 12 -2.99 -4.50 -5.44
CA ALA A 12 -3.56 -4.48 -4.10
C ALA A 12 -5.09 -4.35 -4.11
N ARG A 13 -5.66 -3.50 -4.98
CA ARG A 13 -7.12 -3.38 -5.17
C ARG A 13 -7.74 -4.69 -5.66
N GLU A 14 -7.11 -5.36 -6.62
CA GLU A 14 -7.56 -6.67 -7.13
C GLU A 14 -7.58 -7.73 -6.02
N LEU A 15 -6.54 -7.77 -5.19
CA LEU A 15 -6.40 -8.73 -4.09
C LEU A 15 -7.24 -8.37 -2.85
N ASN A 16 -7.74 -7.14 -2.78
CA ASN A 16 -8.55 -6.60 -1.69
C ASN A 16 -9.92 -6.10 -2.19
N LYS A 17 -10.64 -6.96 -2.95
CA LYS A 17 -11.84 -6.62 -3.74
C LYS A 17 -12.90 -5.79 -3.00
N ASP A 18 -13.05 -5.99 -1.69
CA ASP A 18 -14.08 -5.31 -0.88
C ASP A 18 -13.49 -4.40 0.22
N GLY A 19 -12.17 -4.20 0.21
CA GLY A 19 -11.47 -3.42 1.21
C GLY A 19 -10.98 -2.07 0.70
N GLU A 20 -10.53 -1.24 1.63
CA GLU A 20 -9.96 0.07 1.31
C GLU A 20 -8.48 -0.11 1.00
N VAL A 21 -8.00 0.57 -0.03
CA VAL A 21 -6.58 0.65 -0.35
C VAL A 21 -6.28 2.11 -0.59
N HIS A 22 -5.23 2.60 0.05
CA HIS A 22 -4.82 3.99 -0.02
C HIS A 22 -3.36 4.05 -0.48
N LEU A 23 -3.04 5.04 -1.30
CA LEU A 23 -1.69 5.28 -1.76
C LEU A 23 -1.28 6.70 -1.39
N PHE A 24 -0.07 6.80 -0.86
CA PHE A 24 0.47 8.04 -0.32
C PHE A 24 1.89 8.24 -0.81
N LYS A 25 2.30 9.50 -0.95
CA LYS A 25 3.67 9.88 -1.24
C LYS A 25 4.11 10.90 -0.20
N ASP A 26 5.23 10.62 0.47
CA ASP A 26 5.79 11.59 1.40
C ASP A 26 6.65 12.64 0.69
N LYS A 27 7.12 13.64 1.45
CA LYS A 27 7.95 14.75 0.92
C LYS A 27 9.33 14.29 0.42
N SER A 28 9.83 13.15 0.88
CA SER A 28 11.07 12.52 0.37
C SER A 28 10.85 11.76 -0.94
N GLY A 29 9.60 11.51 -1.31
CA GLY A 29 9.24 10.79 -2.53
C GLY A 29 9.03 9.29 -2.34
N ALA A 30 9.07 8.78 -1.10
CA ALA A 30 8.77 7.39 -0.80
C ALA A 30 7.25 7.14 -0.88
N TYR A 31 6.88 5.98 -1.40
CA TYR A 31 5.48 5.60 -1.57
C TYR A 31 5.03 4.65 -0.47
N TYR A 32 3.84 4.91 0.08
CA TYR A 32 3.21 4.06 1.09
C TYR A 32 1.88 3.55 0.55
N LEU A 33 1.78 2.23 0.41
CA LEU A 33 0.58 1.52 -0.02
C LEU A 33 -0.08 0.88 1.21
N ILE A 34 -1.22 1.42 1.61
CA ILE A 34 -1.97 0.96 2.79
C ILE A 34 -3.14 0.11 2.34
N ILE A 35 -3.20 -1.14 2.82
CA ILE A 35 -4.29 -2.07 2.59
C ILE A 35 -5.06 -2.24 3.90
N VAL A 36 -6.30 -1.74 3.93
CA VAL A 36 -7.15 -1.79 5.12
C VAL A 36 -7.96 -3.08 5.10
N ARG A 37 -7.51 -4.05 5.90
CA ARG A 37 -8.18 -5.34 6.11
C ARG A 37 -7.67 -6.03 7.37
N THR A 38 -8.52 -6.87 7.96
CA THR A 38 -8.06 -7.87 8.93
C THR A 38 -7.37 -8.99 8.17
N ALA A 39 -6.13 -9.31 8.56
CA ALA A 39 -5.35 -10.40 8.00
C ALA A 39 -4.38 -10.93 9.06
N ASN A 40 -4.21 -12.24 9.13
CA ASN A 40 -3.16 -12.85 9.96
C ASN A 40 -1.78 -12.69 9.29
N CYS A 41 -0.69 -12.98 10.01
CA CYS A 41 0.67 -12.79 9.50
C CYS A 41 0.95 -13.55 8.19
N LYS A 42 0.38 -14.76 8.04
CA LYS A 42 0.55 -15.58 6.84
C LYS A 42 -0.16 -14.96 5.63
N GLU A 43 -1.37 -14.45 5.82
CA GLU A 43 -2.12 -13.74 4.78
C GLU A 43 -1.44 -12.43 4.41
N LYS A 44 -0.91 -11.70 5.39
CA LYS A 44 -0.15 -10.47 5.16
C LYS A 44 1.07 -10.72 4.27
N SER A 45 1.90 -11.72 4.61
CA SER A 45 3.05 -12.10 3.78
C SER A 45 2.63 -12.38 2.35
N LYS A 46 1.65 -13.28 2.15
CA LYS A 46 1.16 -13.64 0.81
C LYS A 46 0.68 -12.46 -0.02
N LEU A 47 0.02 -11.49 0.61
CA LEU A 47 -0.44 -10.28 -0.07
C LEU A 47 0.74 -9.41 -0.50
N ILE A 48 1.69 -9.18 0.41
CA ILE A 48 2.90 -8.39 0.15
C ILE A 48 3.71 -9.04 -0.97
N ASP A 49 3.96 -10.33 -0.87
CA ASP A 49 4.71 -11.11 -1.85
C ASP A 49 4.05 -11.01 -3.24
N ALA A 50 2.73 -11.21 -3.32
CA ALA A 50 2.00 -11.14 -4.60
C ALA A 50 2.00 -9.73 -5.23
N ILE A 51 2.10 -8.67 -4.44
CA ILE A 51 2.21 -7.30 -4.95
C ILE A 51 3.64 -7.04 -5.44
N TYR A 52 4.65 -7.44 -4.68
CA TYR A 52 6.03 -7.29 -5.10
C TYR A 52 6.35 -8.15 -6.33
N ASP A 53 5.84 -9.38 -6.41
CA ASP A 53 5.94 -10.23 -7.61
C ASP A 53 5.40 -9.54 -8.86
N GLU A 54 4.34 -8.74 -8.74
CA GLU A 54 3.81 -7.95 -9.84
C GLU A 54 4.72 -6.77 -10.19
N VAL A 55 5.25 -6.07 -9.18
CA VAL A 55 6.20 -4.95 -9.33
C VAL A 55 7.51 -5.39 -9.99
N TYR A 56 8.06 -6.55 -9.59
CA TYR A 56 9.32 -7.10 -10.08
C TYR A 56 9.29 -7.42 -11.58
N LYS A 57 8.11 -7.54 -12.20
CA LYS A 57 8.00 -7.65 -13.66
C LYS A 57 8.46 -6.39 -14.39
N TYR A 58 8.55 -5.26 -13.70
CA TYR A 58 8.80 -3.94 -14.28
C TYR A 58 10.05 -3.25 -13.72
N THR A 59 10.39 -3.48 -12.45
CA THR A 59 11.59 -2.92 -11.82
C THR A 59 11.96 -3.70 -10.56
N ASP A 60 13.27 -3.78 -10.27
CA ASP A 60 13.79 -4.27 -8.99
C ASP A 60 14.01 -3.14 -7.97
N GLU A 61 13.94 -1.89 -8.42
CA GLU A 61 14.25 -0.70 -7.63
C GLU A 61 13.02 0.20 -7.50
N ILE A 62 12.48 0.28 -6.28
CA ILE A 62 11.43 1.25 -5.90
C ILE A 62 11.38 1.44 -4.38
N GLU A 63 11.21 2.68 -3.92
CA GLU A 63 10.92 2.99 -2.52
C GLU A 63 9.42 2.83 -2.24
N LEU A 64 8.98 1.58 -2.13
CA LEU A 64 7.58 1.23 -1.84
C LEU A 64 7.48 0.49 -0.51
N THR A 65 6.75 1.08 0.45
CA THR A 65 6.39 0.45 1.72
C THR A 65 4.94 0.00 1.68
N ILE A 66 4.68 -1.28 1.96
CA ILE A 66 3.32 -1.84 2.01
C ILE A 66 2.92 -2.06 3.47
N LEU A 67 1.80 -1.45 3.89
CA LEU A 67 1.24 -1.62 5.22
C LEU A 67 -0.13 -2.30 5.16
N ILE A 68 -0.29 -3.39 5.91
CA ILE A 68 -1.58 -4.09 6.04
C ILE A 68 -2.09 -3.95 7.47
N MET A 69 -3.17 -3.20 7.61
CA MET A 69 -3.71 -2.78 8.91
C MET A 69 -5.22 -2.96 9.00
N SER A 70 -5.69 -3.24 10.21
CA SER A 70 -7.13 -3.30 10.48
C SER A 70 -7.76 -1.90 10.35
N LYS A 71 -9.08 -1.84 10.19
CA LYS A 71 -9.79 -0.55 10.06
C LYS A 71 -9.58 0.38 11.26
N SER A 72 -9.55 -0.15 12.48
CA SER A 72 -9.30 0.64 13.69
C SER A 72 -7.85 1.15 13.75
N THR A 73 -6.89 0.30 13.39
CA THR A 73 -5.48 0.69 13.29
C THR A 73 -5.26 1.77 12.24
N TYR A 74 -5.89 1.62 11.07
CA TYR A 74 -5.82 2.63 10.01
C TYR A 74 -6.37 3.97 10.47
N LYS A 75 -7.52 3.98 11.15
CA LYS A 75 -8.08 5.23 11.69
C LYS A 75 -7.10 5.93 12.64
N ALA A 76 -6.51 5.20 13.58
CA ALA A 76 -5.53 5.77 14.50
C ALA A 76 -4.26 6.26 13.80
N PHE A 77 -3.78 5.53 12.78
CA PHE A 77 -2.66 5.96 11.95
C PHE A 77 -3.01 7.24 11.16
N ALA A 78 -4.18 7.25 10.54
CA ALA A 78 -4.68 8.34 9.72
C ALA A 78 -4.78 9.65 10.52
N ASP A 79 -5.39 9.58 11.70
CA ASP A 79 -5.56 10.73 12.61
C ASP A 79 -4.22 11.33 13.06
N GLN A 80 -3.13 10.55 13.05
CA GLN A 80 -1.80 10.98 13.51
C GLN A 80 -0.86 11.42 12.38
N ASN A 81 -1.06 10.94 11.15
CA ASN A 81 -0.05 11.05 10.09
C ASN A 81 -0.58 11.70 8.79
N LEU A 82 -1.90 11.82 8.59
CA LEU A 82 -2.43 12.36 7.32
C LEU A 82 -2.27 13.87 7.16
N GLU A 83 -1.98 14.63 8.21
CA GLU A 83 -1.64 16.05 8.07
C GLU A 83 -0.31 16.27 7.33
N GLU A 84 0.55 15.25 7.23
CA GLU A 84 1.90 15.35 6.63
C GLU A 84 2.02 14.72 5.24
N ILE A 85 0.96 14.08 4.75
CA ILE A 85 0.98 13.25 3.54
C ILE A 85 0.03 13.83 2.50
N GLU A 86 0.54 14.26 1.34
CA GLU A 86 -0.31 14.70 0.24
C GLU A 86 -1.07 13.50 -0.35
N VAL A 87 -2.40 13.54 -0.23
CA VAL A 87 -3.31 12.57 -0.86
C VAL A 87 -3.43 12.91 -2.33
N GLN A 88 -2.83 12.09 -3.20
CA GLN A 88 -3.16 12.10 -4.62
C GLN A 88 -4.36 11.19 -4.85
N SER A 89 -5.55 11.81 -4.89
CA SER A 89 -6.82 11.19 -5.30
C SER A 89 -6.93 11.05 -6.81
#